data_AF-A0A4U6BW37-F1
#
_entry.id   AF-A0A4U6BW37-F1
#
_cell.length_a   1.000
_cell.length_b   1.000
_cell.length_c   1.000
_cell.angle_alpha   90.00
_cell.angle_beta   90.00
_cell.angle_gamma   90.00
#
_symmetry.space_group_name_H-M   'P 1'
#
loop_
_entity.id
_entity.type
_entity.pdbx_description
1 polymer ?
#
loop_
_entity_poly.entity_id
_entity_poly.type
_entity_poly.pdbx_seq_one_letter_code
_entity_poly.pdbx_strand_id
1 'polypeptide(L)'
;MSAGGWGDFDTWHELFDALCNRRGWYDNNDPASELCARLGKNSRQDFEAAKKKLRAWRAGRRLPLRRNLATLAQLLEVDGDPELERRWLTLYRHATMADDTSDAHVAPQAMGHAGRRVPTGWALAGMALLLGSGAVYAAMASSRHAALAALPQVSFEGYVRIPVGTSHLIHGALESCESEAPEWDEIAATLPQTPYGALTDGGLVRKVVRRCTAEKLVRGVRFTGIAPGTAELRLFGDYVKVDVVTIKPEAANEGK
;
A
#
# COMPACT_ATOMS: atom_id res chain seq x y z
N MET A 1 16.79 -0.76 -28.91
CA MET A 1 17.00 -2.04 -28.20
C MET A 1 15.86 -2.96 -28.60
N SER A 2 16.18 -4.15 -29.08
CA SER A 2 15.40 -4.91 -30.07
C SER A 2 13.99 -5.29 -29.62
N ALA A 3 13.04 -5.08 -30.54
CA ALA A 3 11.73 -5.74 -30.57
C ALA A 3 11.92 -7.25 -30.78
N GLY A 4 11.06 -8.08 -30.20
CA GLY A 4 10.92 -9.50 -30.58
C GLY A 4 11.54 -10.54 -29.65
N GLY A 5 11.15 -10.56 -28.37
CA GLY A 5 11.52 -11.60 -27.41
C GLY A 5 10.39 -12.00 -26.47
N TRP A 6 9.14 -11.85 -26.90
CA TRP A 6 7.97 -12.17 -26.07
C TRP A 6 7.56 -13.64 -26.15
N GLY A 7 8.17 -14.39 -27.08
CA GLY A 7 7.92 -15.81 -27.29
C GLY A 7 8.37 -16.71 -26.14
N ASP A 8 9.33 -16.26 -25.34
CA ASP A 8 9.95 -17.05 -24.26
C ASP A 8 9.06 -17.24 -23.02
N PHE A 9 7.94 -16.51 -22.94
CA PHE A 9 7.02 -16.59 -21.79
C PHE A 9 5.89 -17.57 -22.07
N ASP A 10 5.86 -18.69 -21.35
CA ASP A 10 4.85 -19.75 -21.57
C ASP A 10 3.53 -19.46 -20.86
N THR A 11 3.52 -18.59 -19.85
CA THR A 11 2.30 -18.23 -19.11
C THR A 11 2.07 -16.71 -19.04
N TRP A 12 0.80 -16.32 -18.91
CA TRP A 12 0.43 -14.89 -18.84
C TRP A 12 1.06 -14.16 -17.65
N HIS A 13 1.15 -14.82 -16.48
CA HIS A 13 1.66 -14.18 -15.28
C HIS A 13 3.17 -13.97 -15.31
N GLU A 14 3.95 -14.84 -15.96
CA GLU A 14 5.38 -14.63 -16.20
C GLU A 14 5.63 -13.45 -17.13
N LEU A 15 4.86 -13.34 -18.22
CA LEU A 15 4.91 -12.17 -19.10
C LEU A 15 4.55 -10.89 -18.34
N PHE A 16 3.48 -10.93 -17.54
CA PHE A 16 3.06 -9.79 -16.71
C PHE A 16 4.14 -9.36 -15.71
N ASP A 17 4.73 -10.32 -14.99
CA ASP A 17 5.81 -10.07 -14.03
C ASP A 17 7.03 -9.44 -14.73
N ALA A 18 7.43 -9.98 -15.88
CA ALA A 18 8.54 -9.46 -16.65
C ALA A 18 8.30 -8.03 -17.17
N LEU A 19 7.08 -7.72 -17.64
CA LEU A 19 6.72 -6.36 -18.06
C LEU A 19 6.78 -5.37 -16.89
N CYS A 20 6.28 -5.76 -15.71
CA CYS A 20 6.43 -4.94 -14.51
C CYS A 20 7.91 -4.71 -14.17
N ASN A 21 8.74 -5.76 -14.19
CA ASN A 21 10.16 -5.65 -13.87
C ASN A 21 10.91 -4.75 -14.87
N ARG A 22 10.57 -4.79 -16.16
CA ARG A 22 11.14 -3.90 -17.18
C ARG A 22 10.82 -2.42 -16.94
N ARG A 23 9.68 -2.13 -16.32
CA ARG A 23 9.28 -0.76 -15.93
C ARG A 23 9.89 -0.31 -14.59
N GLY A 24 10.66 -1.16 -13.93
CA GLY A 24 11.22 -0.91 -12.59
C GLY A 24 10.25 -1.25 -11.44
N TRP A 25 9.11 -1.87 -11.73
CA TRP A 25 8.11 -2.25 -10.73
C TRP A 25 8.41 -3.63 -10.14
N TYR A 26 9.46 -3.68 -9.32
CA TYR A 26 9.89 -4.92 -8.65
C TYR A 26 8.96 -5.34 -7.51
N ASP A 27 8.25 -4.38 -6.91
CA ASP A 27 7.24 -4.65 -5.90
C ASP A 27 5.83 -4.27 -6.40
N ASN A 28 4.83 -4.46 -5.54
CA ASN A 28 3.43 -4.21 -5.91
C ASN A 28 2.95 -2.79 -5.60
N ASN A 29 3.81 -1.86 -5.18
CA ASN A 29 3.40 -0.52 -4.75
C ASN A 29 3.13 0.39 -5.90
N ASP A 30 4.12 0.55 -6.77
CA ASP A 30 4.05 1.40 -7.94
C ASP A 30 2.89 0.96 -8.85
N PRO A 31 2.77 -0.34 -9.23
CA PRO A 31 1.63 -0.77 -10.04
C PRO A 31 0.30 -0.67 -9.30
N ALA A 32 0.26 -0.79 -7.96
CA ALA A 32 -0.99 -0.60 -7.21
C ALA A 32 -1.41 0.87 -7.19
N SER A 33 -0.47 1.79 -7.00
CA SER A 33 -0.71 3.23 -6.99
C SER A 33 -1.27 3.67 -8.34
N GLU A 34 -0.60 3.29 -9.43
CA GLU A 34 -1.00 3.58 -10.80
C GLU A 34 -2.35 2.96 -11.17
N LEU A 35 -2.58 1.70 -10.77
CA LEU A 35 -3.86 1.03 -10.98
C LEU A 35 -5.00 1.72 -10.22
N CYS A 36 -4.76 2.12 -8.97
CA CYS A 36 -5.73 2.88 -8.17
C CYS A 36 -6.05 4.24 -8.81
N ALA A 37 -5.02 4.99 -9.24
CA ALA A 37 -5.18 6.28 -9.90
C ALA A 37 -6.04 6.17 -11.16
N ARG A 38 -5.77 5.18 -12.04
CA ARG A 38 -6.57 4.97 -13.26
C ARG A 38 -8.00 4.49 -12.99
N LEU A 39 -8.22 3.78 -11.89
CA LEU A 39 -9.55 3.33 -11.49
C LEU A 39 -10.35 4.40 -10.71
N GLY A 40 -9.77 5.59 -10.48
CA GLY A 40 -10.39 6.64 -9.67
C GLY A 40 -10.55 6.26 -8.21
N LYS A 41 -9.70 5.34 -7.73
CA LYS A 41 -9.70 4.84 -6.35
C LYS A 41 -8.57 5.50 -5.58
N ASN A 42 -8.91 6.17 -4.48
CA ASN A 42 -7.96 6.95 -3.69
C ASN A 42 -7.94 6.55 -2.20
N SER A 43 -8.63 5.48 -1.81
CA SER A 43 -8.61 5.00 -0.44
C SER A 43 -7.44 4.06 -0.18
N ARG A 44 -6.92 4.06 1.06
CA ARG A 44 -5.91 3.09 1.53
C ARG A 44 -6.40 1.65 1.40
N GLN A 45 -7.69 1.42 1.65
CA GLN A 45 -8.29 0.09 1.51
C GLN A 45 -8.24 -0.40 0.07
N ASP A 46 -8.52 0.48 -0.90
CA ASP A 46 -8.41 0.17 -2.32
C ASP A 46 -6.96 -0.15 -2.72
N PHE A 47 -5.99 0.63 -2.23
CA PHE A 47 -4.57 0.40 -2.49
C PHE A 47 -4.09 -0.96 -1.97
N GLU A 48 -4.40 -1.31 -0.72
CA GLU A 48 -4.03 -2.62 -0.18
C GLU A 48 -4.77 -3.78 -0.88
N ALA A 49 -6.02 -3.57 -1.29
CA ALA A 49 -6.76 -4.53 -2.11
C ALA A 49 -6.11 -4.69 -3.50
N ALA A 50 -5.65 -3.61 -4.13
CA ALA A 50 -4.93 -3.64 -5.39
C ALA A 50 -3.60 -4.39 -5.25
N LYS A 51 -2.81 -4.13 -4.21
CA LYS A 51 -1.58 -4.90 -3.91
C LYS A 51 -1.85 -6.38 -3.76
N LYS A 52 -2.91 -6.77 -3.04
CA LYS A 52 -3.30 -8.19 -2.88
C LYS A 52 -3.67 -8.82 -4.21
N LYS A 53 -4.40 -8.11 -5.07
CA LYS A 53 -4.74 -8.55 -6.43
C LYS A 53 -3.51 -8.73 -7.30
N LEU A 54 -2.64 -7.72 -7.37
CA LEU A 54 -1.40 -7.76 -8.15
C LEU A 54 -0.50 -8.91 -7.70
N ARG A 55 -0.34 -9.13 -6.39
CA ARG A 55 0.41 -10.28 -5.86
C ARG A 55 -0.19 -11.63 -6.30
N ALA A 56 -1.52 -11.74 -6.37
CA ALA A 56 -2.18 -12.95 -6.85
C ALA A 56 -2.00 -13.13 -8.36
N TRP A 57 -2.08 -12.05 -9.13
CA TRP A 57 -1.92 -12.05 -10.59
C TRP A 57 -0.48 -12.37 -11.02
N ARG A 58 0.52 -11.72 -10.41
CA ARG A 58 1.95 -11.97 -10.70
C ARG A 58 2.39 -13.39 -10.34
N ALA A 59 1.77 -13.98 -9.33
CA ALA A 59 2.04 -15.36 -8.92
C ALA A 59 1.21 -16.41 -9.68
N GLY A 60 0.45 -16.01 -10.72
CA GLY A 60 -0.39 -16.92 -11.49
C GLY A 60 -1.56 -17.55 -10.73
N ARG A 61 -1.82 -17.14 -9.47
CA ARG A 61 -2.86 -17.74 -8.62
C ARG A 61 -4.27 -17.31 -9.01
N ARG A 62 -4.41 -16.18 -9.71
CA ARG A 62 -5.68 -15.64 -10.20
C ARG A 62 -5.42 -14.86 -11.49
N LEU A 63 -6.43 -14.77 -12.35
CA LEU A 63 -6.40 -13.88 -13.51
C LEU A 63 -7.13 -12.55 -13.20
N PRO A 64 -6.70 -11.43 -13.80
CA PRO A 64 -7.44 -10.17 -13.71
C PRO A 64 -8.74 -10.25 -14.52
N LEU A 65 -9.83 -9.67 -14.01
CA LEU A 65 -11.05 -9.48 -14.82
C LEU A 65 -10.77 -8.62 -16.06
N ARG A 66 -11.59 -8.79 -17.11
CA ARG A 66 -11.44 -8.11 -18.42
C ARG A 66 -11.20 -6.59 -18.31
N ARG A 67 -11.92 -5.90 -17.41
CA ARG A 67 -11.72 -4.46 -17.16
C ARG A 67 -10.31 -4.16 -16.63
N ASN A 68 -9.83 -4.94 -15.66
CA ASN A 68 -8.51 -4.76 -15.09
C ASN A 68 -7.42 -5.18 -16.09
N LEU A 69 -7.65 -6.23 -16.89
CA LEU A 69 -6.73 -6.64 -17.95
C LEU A 69 -6.47 -5.49 -18.93
N ALA A 70 -7.53 -4.80 -19.37
CA ALA A 70 -7.42 -3.64 -20.24
C ALA A 70 -6.65 -2.49 -19.58
N THR A 71 -6.92 -2.19 -18.31
CA THR A 71 -6.17 -1.17 -17.57
C THR A 71 -4.69 -1.52 -17.42
N LEU A 72 -4.37 -2.79 -17.14
CA LEU A 72 -2.99 -3.27 -17.03
C LEU A 72 -2.26 -3.19 -18.38
N ALA A 73 -2.92 -3.53 -19.49
CA ALA A 73 -2.35 -3.41 -20.82
C ALA A 73 -1.93 -1.96 -21.13
N GLN A 74 -2.80 -0.98 -20.81
CA GLN A 74 -2.48 0.44 -20.99
C GLN A 74 -1.41 0.95 -20.02
N LEU A 75 -1.35 0.42 -18.79
CA LEU A 75 -0.32 0.81 -17.82
C LEU A 75 1.07 0.32 -18.18
N LEU A 76 1.12 -0.85 -18.83
CA LEU A 76 2.35 -1.48 -19.29
C LEU A 76 2.69 -1.17 -20.74
N GLU A 77 1.92 -0.29 -21.39
CA GLU A 77 2.11 0.13 -22.78
C GLU A 77 2.15 -1.05 -23.75
N VAL A 78 1.35 -2.09 -23.46
CA VAL A 78 1.21 -3.30 -24.28
C VAL A 78 0.62 -2.96 -25.66
N ASP A 79 -0.24 -1.95 -25.71
CA ASP A 79 -0.87 -1.42 -26.92
C ASP A 79 0.11 -0.70 -27.86
N GLY A 80 1.30 -0.34 -27.38
CA GLY A 80 2.36 0.26 -28.20
C GLY A 80 3.11 -0.73 -29.09
N ASP A 81 2.98 -2.04 -28.85
CA ASP A 81 3.66 -3.11 -29.59
C ASP A 81 2.65 -4.19 -30.03
N PRO A 82 2.29 -4.28 -31.33
CA PRO A 82 1.31 -5.24 -31.84
C PRO A 82 1.70 -6.72 -31.61
N GLU A 83 2.98 -7.03 -31.52
CA GLU A 83 3.46 -8.39 -31.23
C GLU A 83 3.24 -8.73 -29.76
N LEU A 84 3.61 -7.81 -28.88
CA LEU A 84 3.37 -7.92 -27.44
C LEU A 84 1.87 -8.04 -27.13
N GLU A 85 1.03 -7.20 -27.73
CA GLU A 85 -0.43 -7.26 -27.54
C GLU A 85 -0.98 -8.63 -27.94
N ARG A 86 -0.56 -9.15 -29.10
CA ARG A 86 -0.97 -10.47 -29.58
C ARG A 86 -0.55 -11.57 -28.62
N ARG A 87 0.70 -11.54 -28.11
CA ARG A 87 1.19 -12.53 -27.14
C ARG A 87 0.43 -12.42 -25.82
N TRP A 88 0.26 -11.20 -25.30
CA TRP A 88 -0.48 -10.89 -24.07
C TRP A 88 -1.90 -11.48 -24.09
N LEU A 89 -2.66 -11.20 -25.15
CA LEU A 89 -4.02 -11.72 -25.29
C LEU A 89 -4.08 -13.23 -25.52
N THR A 90 -3.09 -13.79 -26.22
CA THR A 90 -3.02 -15.24 -26.46
C THR A 90 -2.78 -16.01 -25.17
N LEU A 91 -1.76 -15.62 -24.39
CA LEU A 91 -1.47 -16.24 -23.09
C LEU A 91 -2.62 -16.08 -22.10
N TYR A 92 -3.28 -14.91 -22.09
CA TYR A 92 -4.44 -14.69 -21.22
C TYR A 92 -5.61 -15.64 -21.57
N ARG A 93 -5.90 -15.83 -22.87
CA ARG A 93 -6.94 -16.79 -23.32
C ARG A 93 -6.59 -18.23 -22.94
N HIS A 94 -5.34 -18.64 -23.15
CA HIS A 94 -4.87 -19.97 -22.73
C HIS A 94 -5.07 -20.19 -21.23
N ALA A 95 -4.70 -19.22 -20.41
CA ALA A 95 -4.86 -19.31 -18.96
C ALA A 95 -6.34 -19.36 -18.54
N THR A 96 -7.23 -18.64 -19.24
CA THR A 96 -8.68 -18.66 -18.94
C THR A 96 -9.29 -20.03 -19.24
N MET A 97 -8.92 -20.65 -20.36
CA MET A 97 -9.43 -21.98 -20.73
C MET A 97 -8.93 -23.11 -19.81
N ALA A 98 -7.74 -22.94 -19.23
CA ALA A 98 -7.20 -23.87 -18.24
C ALA A 98 -7.94 -23.80 -16.90
N ASP A 99 -8.43 -22.63 -16.50
CA ASP A 99 -9.21 -22.44 -15.27
C ASP A 99 -10.59 -23.11 -15.40
N ASP A 100 -11.27 -22.91 -16.54
CA ASP A 100 -12.60 -23.48 -16.83
C ASP A 100 -12.60 -25.03 -16.90
N THR A 101 -11.47 -25.64 -17.25
CA THR A 101 -11.34 -27.10 -17.30
C THR A 101 -11.00 -27.73 -15.95
N SER A 102 -10.48 -26.94 -15.00
CA SER A 102 -10.13 -27.41 -13.65
C SER A 102 -11.34 -27.48 -12.69
N ASP A 103 -12.42 -26.73 -12.97
CA ASP A 103 -13.62 -26.69 -12.12
C ASP A 103 -14.68 -27.76 -12.47
N ALA A 104 -14.43 -28.60 -13.49
CA ALA A 104 -15.37 -29.65 -13.91
C ALA A 104 -15.31 -30.95 -13.07
N HIS A 105 -14.55 -31.01 -11.97
CA HIS A 105 -14.46 -32.17 -11.07
C HIS A 105 -14.42 -31.78 -9.59
N VAL A 106 -15.53 -31.23 -9.07
CA VAL A 106 -15.77 -31.23 -7.61
C VAL A 106 -17.22 -31.60 -7.34
N ALA A 107 -17.40 -32.81 -6.81
CA ALA A 107 -18.65 -33.32 -6.25
C ALA A 107 -19.17 -32.41 -5.11
N PRO A 108 -20.50 -32.26 -4.94
CA PRO A 108 -21.04 -31.41 -3.90
C PRO A 108 -20.82 -32.05 -2.52
N GLN A 109 -19.97 -31.44 -1.69
CA GLN A 109 -19.91 -31.78 -0.26
C GLN A 109 -21.11 -31.18 0.47
N ALA A 110 -21.77 -32.07 1.20
CA ALA A 110 -23.02 -31.86 1.89
C ALA A 110 -22.96 -30.75 2.96
N MET A 111 -24.02 -29.96 2.99
CA MET A 111 -24.39 -29.13 4.13
C MET A 111 -24.65 -30.02 5.35
N GLY A 112 -23.88 -29.80 6.42
CA GLY A 112 -24.16 -30.29 7.77
C GLY A 112 -24.30 -29.12 8.73
N HIS A 113 -25.51 -28.57 8.87
CA HIS A 113 -25.90 -27.76 10.02
C HIS A 113 -26.51 -28.68 11.07
N ALA A 114 -25.88 -28.80 12.24
CA ALA A 114 -26.52 -29.28 13.45
C ALA A 114 -25.89 -28.61 14.66
N GLY A 115 -26.69 -27.77 15.33
CA GLY A 115 -26.28 -26.90 16.42
C GLY A 115 -25.88 -27.68 17.68
N ARG A 116 -24.91 -27.11 18.41
CA ARG A 116 -24.47 -27.63 19.71
C ARG A 116 -25.00 -26.69 20.80
N ARG A 117 -26.06 -27.14 21.48
CA ARG A 117 -26.55 -26.56 22.74
C ARG A 117 -25.48 -26.75 23.81
N VAL A 118 -25.13 -25.69 24.52
CA VAL A 118 -24.29 -25.77 25.73
C VAL A 118 -25.19 -25.48 26.93
N PRO A 119 -25.29 -26.40 27.91
CA PRO A 119 -26.12 -26.18 29.08
C PRO A 119 -25.43 -25.28 30.10
N THR A 120 -26.24 -24.40 30.67
CA THR A 120 -26.02 -23.65 31.90
C THR A 120 -25.84 -24.61 33.08
N GLY A 121 -24.81 -24.42 33.89
CA GLY A 121 -24.62 -25.16 35.14
C GLY A 121 -23.44 -24.61 35.93
N TRP A 122 -23.73 -24.16 37.15
CA TRP A 122 -22.83 -23.49 38.09
C TRP A 122 -21.67 -24.36 38.57
N ALA A 123 -20.52 -23.74 38.82
CA ALA A 123 -19.64 -24.09 39.93
C ALA A 123 -18.88 -22.84 40.40
N LEU A 124 -19.25 -22.37 41.59
CA LEU A 124 -18.56 -21.35 42.36
C LEU A 124 -17.29 -21.92 43.01
N ALA A 125 -16.39 -20.97 43.32
CA ALA A 125 -15.39 -20.99 44.38
C ALA A 125 -14.04 -21.66 44.08
N GLY A 126 -12.98 -20.85 44.15
CA GLY A 126 -11.61 -21.35 44.27
C GLY A 126 -10.52 -20.30 44.10
N MET A 127 -10.17 -19.65 45.21
CA MET A 127 -8.85 -19.06 45.52
C MET A 127 -8.52 -17.61 45.07
N ALA A 128 -8.55 -16.76 46.09
CA ALA A 128 -7.96 -15.44 46.20
C ALA A 128 -6.41 -15.47 46.23
N LEU A 129 -5.84 -14.26 46.10
CA LEU A 129 -4.46 -13.84 46.44
C LEU A 129 -3.38 -13.99 45.35
N LEU A 130 -3.46 -13.17 44.28
CA LEU A 130 -2.28 -12.58 43.61
C LEU A 130 -2.59 -11.13 43.11
N LEU A 131 -3.28 -10.34 43.93
CA LEU A 131 -3.44 -8.89 43.73
C LEU A 131 -2.37 -8.18 44.56
N GLY A 132 -1.27 -7.76 43.94
CA GLY A 132 -0.27 -6.96 44.64
C GLY A 132 0.85 -6.40 43.77
N SER A 133 1.22 -7.08 42.70
CA SER A 133 2.34 -6.64 41.83
C SER A 133 2.01 -6.63 40.33
N GLY A 134 0.96 -7.32 39.87
CA GLY A 134 0.58 -7.34 38.44
C GLY A 134 -0.23 -6.13 37.94
N ALA A 135 -0.96 -5.45 38.83
CA ALA A 135 -1.86 -4.36 38.44
C ALA A 135 -1.09 -3.11 37.95
N VAL A 136 0.11 -2.85 38.49
CA VAL A 136 0.93 -1.71 38.07
C VAL A 136 1.58 -1.96 36.70
N TYR A 137 2.02 -3.18 36.41
CA TYR A 137 2.58 -3.52 35.09
C TYR A 137 1.51 -3.58 33.99
N ALA A 138 0.32 -4.12 34.28
CA ALA A 138 -0.78 -4.13 33.32
C ALA A 138 -1.27 -2.70 33.00
N ALA A 139 -1.29 -1.80 33.98
CA ALA A 139 -1.65 -0.40 33.76
C ALA A 139 -0.59 0.37 32.93
N MET A 140 0.71 0.10 33.13
CA MET A 140 1.78 0.74 32.36
C MET A 140 1.95 0.19 30.93
N ALA A 141 1.73 -1.11 30.71
CA ALA A 141 1.76 -1.69 29.37
C ALA A 141 0.52 -1.26 28.55
N SER A 142 -0.65 -1.17 29.19
CA SER A 142 -1.89 -0.67 28.59
C SER A 142 -1.78 0.82 28.19
N SER A 143 -1.15 1.65 29.03
CA SER A 143 -0.99 3.08 28.73
C SER A 143 -0.01 3.35 27.57
N ARG A 144 1.09 2.59 27.46
CA ARG A 144 2.02 2.70 26.32
C ARG A 144 1.38 2.28 24.99
N HIS A 145 0.58 1.22 24.98
CA HIS A 145 -0.15 0.81 23.77
C HIS A 145 -1.26 1.79 23.39
N ALA A 146 -1.98 2.34 24.36
CA ALA A 146 -2.97 3.40 24.11
C ALA A 146 -2.31 4.69 23.59
N ALA A 147 -1.17 5.09 24.16
CA ALA A 147 -0.39 6.25 23.71
C ALA A 147 0.13 6.07 22.28
N LEU A 148 0.61 4.87 21.92
CA LEU A 148 1.01 4.58 20.54
C LEU A 148 -0.20 4.66 19.59
N ALA A 149 -1.33 4.05 19.95
CA ALA A 149 -2.54 4.03 19.12
C ALA A 149 -3.09 5.44 18.83
N ALA A 150 -2.89 6.40 19.74
CA ALA A 150 -3.30 7.79 19.59
C ALA A 150 -2.43 8.58 18.59
N LEU A 151 -1.24 8.09 18.23
CA LEU A 151 -0.36 8.79 17.30
C LEU A 151 -0.87 8.68 15.86
N PRO A 152 -0.70 9.76 15.07
CA PRO A 152 -1.08 9.76 13.67
C PRO A 152 -0.28 8.69 12.92
N GLN A 153 -0.93 8.04 11.98
CA GLN A 153 -0.29 7.04 11.13
C GLN A 153 0.15 7.70 9.83
N VAL A 154 1.43 7.57 9.49
CA VAL A 154 1.96 7.94 8.18
C VAL A 154 2.04 6.69 7.31
N SER A 155 1.45 6.76 6.11
CA SER A 155 1.66 5.77 5.07
C SER A 155 2.69 6.31 4.09
N PHE A 156 3.49 5.42 3.51
CA PHE A 156 4.37 5.83 2.41
C PHE A 156 3.52 6.10 1.17
N GLU A 157 3.52 7.34 0.70
CA GLU A 157 2.88 7.78 -0.53
C GLU A 157 3.97 8.28 -1.48
N GLY A 158 4.27 7.49 -2.52
CA GLY A 158 5.31 7.85 -3.50
C GLY A 158 4.93 9.06 -4.37
N TYR A 159 3.66 9.45 -4.37
CA TYR A 159 3.15 10.64 -5.04
C TYR A 159 2.13 11.34 -4.15
N VAL A 160 2.30 12.64 -3.94
CA VAL A 160 1.43 13.44 -3.08
C VAL A 160 1.13 14.77 -3.76
N ARG A 161 -0.14 15.20 -3.72
CA ARG A 161 -0.55 16.50 -4.24
C ARG A 161 -0.92 17.42 -3.09
N ILE A 162 -0.20 18.53 -2.94
CA ILE A 162 -0.28 19.42 -1.78
C ILE A 162 -0.63 20.84 -2.23
N PRO A 163 -1.73 21.43 -1.76
CA PRO A 163 -1.98 22.84 -2.00
C PRO A 163 -0.92 23.78 -1.41
N VAL A 164 -0.62 24.89 -2.09
CA VAL A 164 0.17 25.99 -1.52
C VAL A 164 -0.43 26.44 -0.18
N GLY A 165 0.42 26.59 0.82
CA GLY A 165 0.04 26.98 2.20
C GLY A 165 -0.44 25.82 3.08
N THR A 166 -0.56 24.60 2.55
CA THR A 166 -0.97 23.43 3.33
C THR A 166 0.20 22.50 3.64
N SER A 167 0.01 21.65 4.65
CA SER A 167 1.03 20.71 5.10
C SER A 167 0.52 19.28 5.11
N HIS A 168 1.40 18.32 4.79
CA HIS A 168 1.09 16.90 4.75
C HIS A 168 2.23 16.06 5.35
N LEU A 169 1.91 15.00 6.08
CA LEU A 169 2.91 14.02 6.53
C LEU A 169 3.24 13.10 5.36
N ILE A 170 4.45 13.20 4.82
CA ILE A 170 4.83 12.48 3.58
C ILE A 170 5.75 11.29 3.85
N HIS A 171 6.41 11.25 5.00
CA HIS A 171 7.34 10.16 5.33
C HIS A 171 7.52 9.95 6.83
N GLY A 172 8.21 8.87 7.19
CA GLY A 172 8.70 8.61 8.54
C GLY A 172 10.10 7.98 8.53
N ALA A 173 11.00 8.52 9.33
CA ALA A 173 12.40 8.13 9.46
C ALA A 173 12.59 7.09 10.57
N LEU A 174 13.37 6.05 10.26
CA LEU A 174 13.75 5.01 11.20
C LEU A 174 15.09 4.41 10.75
N GLU A 175 16.05 4.30 11.66
CA GLU A 175 17.39 3.78 11.34
C GLU A 175 17.37 2.26 11.17
N SER A 176 16.89 1.52 12.18
CA SER A 176 16.79 0.07 12.17
C SER A 176 15.47 -0.42 12.78
N CYS A 177 15.21 -1.72 12.75
CA CYS A 177 13.98 -2.27 13.33
C CYS A 177 13.98 -2.26 14.87
N GLU A 178 15.16 -2.25 15.49
CA GLU A 178 15.30 -2.27 16.96
C GLU A 178 15.62 -0.88 17.54
N SER A 179 15.87 0.12 16.67
CA SER A 179 16.14 1.48 17.11
C SER A 179 14.86 2.19 17.55
N GLU A 180 15.04 3.19 18.41
CA GLU A 180 14.01 4.19 18.66
C GLU A 180 13.85 5.10 17.43
N ALA A 181 12.81 5.95 17.46
CA ALA A 181 12.65 6.98 16.45
C ALA A 181 13.77 8.01 16.64
N PRO A 182 14.51 8.39 15.58
CA PRO A 182 15.58 9.37 15.71
C PRO A 182 15.04 10.73 16.13
N GLU A 183 15.90 11.55 16.73
CA GLU A 183 15.56 12.94 17.01
C GLU A 183 15.52 13.77 15.73
N TRP A 184 14.75 14.86 15.74
CA TRP A 184 14.57 15.69 14.54
C TRP A 184 15.91 16.26 14.04
N ASP A 185 16.73 16.76 14.96
CA ASP A 185 18.01 17.41 14.62
C ASP A 185 18.99 16.43 13.94
N GLU A 186 18.90 15.13 14.23
CA GLU A 186 19.72 14.10 13.61
C GLU A 186 19.38 13.89 12.14
N ILE A 187 18.10 14.02 11.77
CA ILE A 187 17.65 13.76 10.40
C ILE A 187 17.53 15.03 9.57
N ALA A 188 17.26 16.20 10.18
CA ALA A 188 16.94 17.44 9.49
C ALA A 188 18.05 17.86 8.52
N ALA A 189 19.32 17.68 8.90
CA ALA A 189 20.47 18.03 8.09
C ALA A 189 20.63 17.16 6.82
N THR A 190 19.98 15.99 6.77
CA THR A 190 20.06 15.05 5.64
C THR A 190 18.93 15.24 4.63
N LEU A 191 17.93 16.06 4.97
CA LEU A 191 16.74 16.23 4.15
C LEU A 191 17.03 17.10 2.91
N PRO A 192 16.47 16.74 1.74
CA PRO A 192 16.66 17.53 0.53
C PRO A 192 15.95 18.88 0.64
N GLN A 193 16.52 19.90 0.02
CA GLN A 193 15.88 21.21 -0.13
C GLN A 193 15.15 21.31 -1.48
N THR A 194 14.07 22.09 -1.51
CA THR A 194 13.32 22.34 -2.74
C THR A 194 12.68 23.74 -2.70
N PRO A 195 12.60 24.46 -3.83
CA PRO A 195 11.94 25.76 -3.87
C PRO A 195 10.41 25.66 -3.73
N TYR A 196 9.84 24.46 -3.88
CA TYR A 196 8.38 24.26 -3.89
C TYR A 196 7.79 24.06 -2.49
N GLY A 197 8.61 23.82 -1.47
CA GLY A 197 8.14 23.62 -0.11
C GLY A 197 9.24 23.41 0.92
N ALA A 198 8.84 23.22 2.17
CA ALA A 198 9.74 22.98 3.29
C ALA A 198 9.45 21.64 3.98
N LEU A 199 10.51 20.97 4.43
CA LEU A 199 10.44 19.77 5.25
C LEU A 199 10.61 20.15 6.72
N THR A 200 9.68 19.71 7.57
CA THR A 200 9.63 20.05 9.01
C THR A 200 9.31 18.83 9.87
N ASP A 201 9.52 18.95 11.19
CA ASP A 201 9.22 17.87 12.12
C ASP A 201 7.73 17.55 12.11
N GLY A 202 7.42 16.29 11.79
CA GLY A 202 6.08 15.74 11.85
C GLY A 202 5.67 15.27 13.25
N GLY A 203 6.60 15.25 14.20
CA GLY A 203 6.49 14.62 15.50
C GLY A 203 6.67 13.10 15.40
N LEU A 204 6.39 12.41 16.50
CA LEU A 204 6.36 10.94 16.51
C LEU A 204 5.09 10.45 15.81
N VAL A 205 5.25 9.51 14.90
CA VAL A 205 4.15 8.94 14.11
C VAL A 205 4.28 7.43 14.02
N ARG A 206 3.18 6.76 13.68
CA ARG A 206 3.19 5.32 13.43
C ARG A 206 3.40 5.04 11.94
N LYS A 207 4.29 4.12 11.61
CA LYS A 207 4.50 3.65 10.23
C LYS A 207 4.60 2.14 10.22
N VAL A 208 3.92 1.50 9.26
CA VAL A 208 4.16 0.08 8.98
C VAL A 208 5.47 -0.01 8.20
N VAL A 209 6.53 -0.50 8.83
CA VAL A 209 7.85 -0.61 8.23
C VAL A 209 8.04 -2.02 7.69
N ARG A 210 8.08 -2.15 6.36
CA ARG A 210 8.09 -3.46 5.68
C ARG A 210 9.25 -4.34 6.06
N ARG A 211 10.47 -3.80 6.09
CA ARG A 211 11.68 -4.53 6.50
C ARG A 211 11.60 -5.05 7.95
N CYS A 212 10.75 -4.44 8.78
CA CYS A 212 10.52 -4.86 10.15
C CYS A 212 9.27 -5.74 10.30
N THR A 213 8.48 -5.91 9.23
CA THR A 213 7.19 -6.63 9.24
C THR A 213 6.24 -6.20 10.38
N ALA A 214 6.37 -4.96 10.85
CA ALA A 214 5.69 -4.46 12.04
C ALA A 214 5.36 -2.97 11.92
N GLU A 215 4.39 -2.53 12.70
CA GLU A 215 4.19 -1.11 12.99
C GLU A 215 5.30 -0.64 13.93
N LYS A 216 5.96 0.46 13.56
CA LYS A 216 7.04 1.07 14.32
C LYS A 216 6.70 2.53 14.59
N LEU A 217 7.20 3.02 15.71
CA LEU A 217 7.26 4.43 16.00
C LEU A 217 8.41 5.03 15.19
N VAL A 218 8.13 6.10 14.45
CA VAL A 218 9.10 6.73 13.55
C VAL A 218 9.02 8.24 13.70
N ARG A 219 10.09 8.95 13.32
CA ARG A 219 10.09 10.41 13.26
C ARG A 219 9.40 10.86 11.97
N GLY A 220 8.25 11.52 12.08
CA GLY A 220 7.49 11.99 10.94
C GLY A 220 8.20 13.11 10.19
N VAL A 221 8.08 13.10 8.87
CA VAL A 221 8.54 14.20 8.01
C VAL A 221 7.32 14.83 7.35
N ARG A 222 7.12 16.12 7.63
CA ARG A 222 6.03 16.92 7.09
C ARG A 222 6.53 17.81 5.97
N PHE A 223 5.79 17.84 4.87
CA PHE A 223 6.03 18.77 3.77
C PHE A 223 4.99 19.89 3.79
N THR A 224 5.43 21.14 3.68
CA THR A 224 4.57 22.31 3.55
C THR A 224 4.77 22.94 2.17
N GLY A 225 3.71 23.05 1.38
CA GLY A 225 3.76 23.65 0.05
C GLY A 225 3.94 25.17 0.12
N ILE A 226 4.98 25.70 -0.53
CA ILE A 226 5.32 27.14 -0.53
C ILE A 226 5.03 27.76 -1.90
N ALA A 227 5.42 27.09 -2.99
CA ALA A 227 5.26 27.59 -4.35
C ALA A 227 4.80 26.46 -5.28
N PRO A 228 3.93 26.75 -6.26
CA PRO A 228 3.44 25.73 -7.18
C PRO A 228 4.59 25.14 -8.01
N GLY A 229 4.53 23.85 -8.27
CA GLY A 229 5.54 23.09 -9.01
C GLY A 229 5.65 21.66 -8.51
N THR A 230 6.63 20.93 -9.05
CA THR A 230 6.84 19.51 -8.74
C THR A 230 8.20 19.34 -8.08
N ALA A 231 8.21 18.78 -6.86
CA ALA A 231 9.43 18.38 -6.17
C ALA A 231 9.62 16.87 -6.26
N GLU A 232 10.80 16.43 -6.68
CA GLU A 232 11.21 15.03 -6.63
C GLU A 232 12.22 14.87 -5.49
N LEU A 233 11.80 14.18 -4.43
CA LEU A 233 12.53 14.10 -3.17
C LEU A 233 13.01 12.67 -2.94
N ARG A 234 14.21 12.54 -2.36
CA ARG A 234 14.71 11.27 -1.86
C ARG A 234 14.80 11.33 -0.34
N LEU A 235 13.94 10.59 0.34
CA LEU A 235 13.81 10.59 1.80
C LEU A 235 14.25 9.22 2.33
N PHE A 236 15.41 9.16 2.98
CA PHE A 236 15.96 7.92 3.56
C PHE A 236 16.04 6.74 2.59
N GLY A 237 16.31 7.03 1.31
CA GLY A 237 16.39 6.04 0.23
C GLY A 237 15.10 5.84 -0.56
N ASP A 238 13.95 6.25 -0.02
CA ASP A 238 12.67 6.19 -0.70
C ASP A 238 12.47 7.42 -1.61
N TYR A 239 11.84 7.23 -2.77
CA TYR A 239 11.53 8.30 -3.71
C TYR A 239 10.10 8.81 -3.51
N VAL A 240 9.92 10.13 -3.45
CA VAL A 240 8.63 10.78 -3.27
C VAL A 240 8.50 11.94 -4.26
N LYS A 241 7.45 11.95 -5.06
CA LYS A 241 7.06 13.06 -5.93
C LYS A 241 5.98 13.90 -5.27
N VAL A 242 6.21 15.20 -5.11
CA VAL A 242 5.26 16.13 -4.51
C VAL A 242 4.84 17.17 -5.53
N ASP A 243 3.57 17.17 -5.92
CA ASP A 243 2.99 18.20 -6.77
C ASP A 243 2.32 19.28 -5.91
N VAL A 244 2.94 20.45 -5.88
CA VAL A 244 2.43 21.62 -5.17
C VAL A 244 1.52 22.41 -6.11
N VAL A 245 0.26 22.59 -5.73
CA VAL A 245 -0.76 23.18 -6.62
C VAL A 245 -1.42 24.40 -6.01
N THR A 246 -1.76 25.38 -6.85
CA THR A 246 -2.64 26.48 -6.45
C THR A 246 -4.08 25.97 -6.50
N ILE A 247 -4.80 26.01 -5.38
CA ILE A 247 -6.25 25.82 -5.42
C ILE A 247 -6.85 27.15 -5.84
N LYS A 248 -7.51 27.19 -6.99
CA LYS A 248 -8.41 28.31 -7.29
C LYS A 248 -9.65 28.11 -6.40
N PRO A 249 -10.03 29.07 -5.53
CA PRO A 249 -11.30 28.95 -4.82
C PRO A 249 -12.41 28.83 -5.87
N GLU A 250 -13.21 27.78 -5.75
CA GLU A 250 -14.40 27.61 -6.57
C GLU A 250 -15.31 28.82 -6.33
N ALA A 251 -15.68 29.53 -7.39
CA ALA A 251 -16.52 30.71 -7.26
C ALA A 251 -17.82 30.27 -6.58
N ALA A 252 -18.10 30.84 -5.40
CA ALA A 252 -19.33 30.59 -4.70
C ALA A 252 -20.48 30.86 -5.69
N ASN A 253 -21.27 29.83 -5.99
CA ASN A 253 -22.50 29.99 -6.75
C ASN A 253 -23.40 30.91 -5.94
N GLU A 254 -23.39 32.20 -6.27
CA GLU A 254 -24.42 33.15 -5.85
C GLU A 254 -25.72 32.70 -6.53
N GLY A 255 -26.49 31.89 -5.80
CA GLY A 255 -27.82 31.47 -6.20
C GLY A 255 -28.70 32.69 -6.41
N LYS A 256 -29.22 32.82 -7.64
CA LYS A 256 -30.40 33.62 -7.96
C LYS A 256 -31.66 32.96 -7.40
#